data_AF-A0A945I2N1-F1
#
_entry.id   AF-A0A945I2N1-F1
#
_cell.length_a   1.000
_cell.length_b   1.000
_cell.length_c   1.000
_cell.angle_alpha   90.00
_cell.angle_beta   90.00
_cell.angle_gamma   90.00
#
_symmetry.space_group_name_H-M   'P 1'
#
loop_
_entity.id
_entity.type
_entity.pdbx_description
1 polymer ?
#
loop_
_entity_poly.entity_id
_entity_poly.type
_entity_poly.pdbx_seq_one_letter_code
_entity_poly.pdbx_strand_id
1 'polypeptide(L)'
;MIHDQQNSQNVVEEEYANLGDGEEPGVSAQISGKRLVALIVGPALAIFLLFLPAPEGMNLDAWKLVALAVWMVIWWLGEAVPIPATALLPIPMMPLFGILEMKSVAANYGHPLIFLFLGGFLLAAAMQRWGLHKRIALNIVNFVGTGPGNIIAGFMIATAFLSMWISNTATTIMMFAVGLSVIDFISQKTVDRKIVRNFGVALMLGIAYSASIGGVGTLIGTPPNALLASFLQSNYDIQIDFFTWMLLGVPIVVVMLPVAWLMLTRVVFPVKELKIGDASGVIKEELSALGKMSRGEESVAIVFAGAALGWIFRSQIVGLTGLPINDTSIAIVAATVLFAWPISREKGQFALDWEAARNVPWGVLLLFGGGLALAGGFKNTG
;
A
#
# COMPACT_ATOMS: atom_id res chain seq x y z
N MET A 1 32.04 26.37 -13.89
CA MET A 1 31.16 26.42 -12.70
C MET A 1 29.68 26.58 -13.02
N ILE A 2 29.28 27.29 -14.08
CA ILE A 2 27.85 27.38 -14.48
C ILE A 2 27.40 26.15 -15.31
N HIS A 3 28.31 25.48 -16.02
CA HIS A 3 27.99 24.32 -16.86
C HIS A 3 27.72 23.01 -16.09
N ASP A 4 28.28 22.83 -14.89
CA ASP A 4 28.10 21.59 -14.10
C ASP A 4 26.77 21.54 -13.33
N GLN A 5 26.19 22.71 -13.00
CA GLN A 5 24.91 22.77 -12.28
C GLN A 5 23.71 22.50 -13.20
N GLN A 6 23.78 22.90 -14.48
CA GLN A 6 22.74 22.56 -15.46
C GLN A 6 22.74 21.06 -15.79
N ASN A 7 23.91 20.43 -15.82
CA ASN A 7 24.01 18.99 -16.11
C ASN A 7 23.49 18.12 -14.97
N SER A 8 23.65 18.57 -13.72
CA SER A 8 23.12 17.86 -12.53
C SER A 8 21.62 18.09 -12.31
N GLN A 9 21.05 19.23 -12.75
CA GLN A 9 19.59 19.41 -12.78
C GLN A 9 18.93 18.57 -13.88
N ASN A 10 19.53 18.48 -15.07
CA ASN A 10 18.98 17.69 -16.19
C ASN A 10 18.97 16.18 -15.91
N VAL A 11 20.01 15.65 -15.25
CA VAL A 11 20.07 14.21 -14.87
C VAL A 11 19.00 13.87 -13.83
N VAL A 12 18.74 14.79 -12.91
CA VAL A 12 17.74 14.63 -11.85
C VAL A 12 16.32 14.74 -12.44
N GLU A 13 16.08 15.65 -13.39
CA GLU A 13 14.81 15.75 -14.12
C GLU A 13 14.54 14.52 -15.02
N GLU A 14 15.56 13.93 -15.66
CA GLU A 14 15.42 12.67 -16.43
C GLU A 14 15.13 11.46 -15.53
N GLU A 15 15.71 11.40 -14.32
CA GLU A 15 15.44 10.33 -13.35
C GLU A 15 14.02 10.44 -12.76
N TYR A 16 13.47 11.67 -12.65
CA TYR A 16 12.09 11.90 -12.20
C TYR A 16 11.02 11.70 -13.28
N ALA A 17 11.35 11.94 -14.56
CA ALA A 17 10.44 11.66 -15.67
C ALA A 17 10.15 10.16 -15.83
N ASN A 18 11.15 9.30 -15.55
CA ASN A 18 11.03 7.84 -15.64
C ASN A 18 10.25 7.17 -14.49
N LEU A 19 9.82 7.93 -13.46
CA LEU A 19 9.01 7.39 -12.36
C LEU A 19 7.49 7.51 -12.61
N GLY A 20 7.09 8.22 -13.68
CA GLY A 20 5.69 8.48 -14.03
C GLY A 20 5.11 7.61 -15.15
N ASP A 21 5.97 6.97 -15.93
CA ASP A 21 5.56 6.01 -16.97
C ASP A 21 5.65 4.60 -16.39
N GLY A 22 4.54 3.85 -16.47
CA GLY A 22 4.46 2.50 -15.96
C GLY A 22 5.66 1.68 -16.43
N GLU A 23 6.37 1.08 -15.47
CA GLU A 23 7.62 0.34 -15.68
C GLU A 23 7.67 -0.33 -17.07
N GLU A 24 8.38 0.28 -18.02
CA GLU A 24 8.97 -0.51 -19.09
C GLU A 24 9.76 -1.63 -18.39
N PRO A 25 9.66 -2.90 -18.84
CA PRO A 25 10.37 -4.01 -18.19
C PRO A 25 11.87 -3.74 -18.28
N GLY A 26 12.39 -3.13 -17.21
CA GLY A 26 13.75 -2.64 -17.15
C GLY A 26 14.71 -3.77 -17.45
N VAL A 27 15.57 -3.53 -18.44
CA VAL A 27 16.81 -4.29 -18.63
C VAL A 27 17.49 -4.37 -17.26
N SER A 28 17.51 -5.57 -16.69
CA SER A 28 17.78 -5.79 -15.27
C SER A 28 19.09 -5.14 -14.83
N ALA A 29 19.03 -4.39 -13.73
CA ALA A 29 20.18 -4.15 -12.86
C ALA A 29 20.95 -5.47 -12.67
N GLN A 30 22.28 -5.42 -12.72
CA GLN A 30 23.16 -6.59 -12.57
C GLN A 30 22.66 -7.49 -11.43
N ILE A 31 22.50 -8.79 -11.71
CA ILE A 31 22.04 -9.76 -10.72
C ILE A 31 23.06 -9.77 -9.57
N SER A 32 22.66 -9.26 -8.40
CA SER A 32 23.49 -9.29 -7.20
C SER A 32 23.90 -10.73 -6.89
N GLY A 33 25.16 -10.94 -6.48
CA GLY A 33 25.64 -12.26 -6.07
C GLY A 33 24.76 -12.90 -4.98
N LYS A 34 24.16 -12.09 -4.09
CA LYS A 34 23.20 -12.56 -3.08
C LYS A 34 21.94 -13.18 -3.70
N ARG A 35 21.43 -12.55 -4.76
CA ARG A 35 20.25 -13.02 -5.50
C ARG A 35 20.53 -14.35 -6.19
N LEU A 36 21.70 -14.48 -6.82
CA LEU A 36 22.11 -15.72 -7.48
C LEU A 36 22.31 -16.87 -6.47
N VAL A 37 22.92 -16.57 -5.32
CA VAL A 37 23.08 -17.55 -4.24
C VAL A 37 21.71 -18.01 -3.73
N ALA A 38 20.80 -17.09 -3.43
CA ALA A 38 19.45 -17.44 -2.96
C ALA A 38 18.66 -18.29 -3.99
N LEU A 39 18.83 -18.00 -5.28
CA LEU A 39 18.17 -18.73 -6.37
C LEU A 39 18.53 -20.22 -6.36
N ILE A 40 19.80 -20.55 -6.08
CA ILE A 40 20.30 -21.93 -6.05
C ILE A 40 20.11 -22.57 -4.68
N VAL A 41 20.41 -21.83 -3.59
CA VAL A 41 20.40 -22.35 -2.23
C VAL A 41 18.99 -22.74 -1.77
N GLY A 42 17.95 -22.00 -2.17
CA GLY A 42 16.56 -22.34 -1.82
C GLY A 42 16.15 -23.75 -2.27
N PRO A 43 16.13 -24.03 -3.59
CA PRO A 43 15.83 -25.36 -4.12
C PRO A 43 16.81 -26.44 -3.63
N ALA A 44 18.12 -26.14 -3.59
CA ALA A 44 19.12 -27.11 -3.16
C ALA A 44 18.92 -27.56 -1.71
N LEU A 45 18.63 -26.62 -0.81
CA LEU A 45 18.37 -26.93 0.59
C LEU A 45 17.04 -27.69 0.76
N ALA A 46 16.00 -27.32 0.01
CA ALA A 46 14.74 -28.07 0.03
C ALA A 46 14.92 -29.52 -0.42
N ILE A 47 15.64 -29.74 -1.53
CA ILE A 47 15.97 -31.09 -2.02
C ILE A 47 16.79 -31.86 -0.98
N PHE A 48 17.79 -31.21 -0.37
CA PHE A 48 18.59 -31.82 0.69
C PHE A 48 17.72 -32.26 1.88
N LEU A 49 16.76 -31.42 2.33
CA LEU A 49 15.83 -31.78 3.40
C LEU A 49 14.93 -32.96 3.02
N LEU A 50 14.48 -33.05 1.77
CA LEU A 50 13.68 -34.18 1.28
C LEU A 50 14.43 -35.53 1.30
N PHE A 51 15.78 -35.50 1.25
CA PHE A 51 16.61 -36.71 1.39
C PHE A 51 16.90 -37.09 2.85
N LEU A 52 16.70 -36.17 3.80
CA LEU A 52 16.84 -36.46 5.22
C LEU A 52 15.57 -37.14 5.75
N PRO A 53 15.70 -38.10 6.70
CA PRO A 53 14.54 -38.65 7.37
C PRO A 53 13.82 -37.55 8.14
N ALA A 54 12.48 -37.64 8.18
CA ALA A 54 11.68 -36.74 9.01
C ALA A 54 12.11 -36.87 10.48
N PRO A 55 12.21 -35.75 11.23
CA PRO A 55 12.49 -35.79 12.67
C PRO A 55 11.54 -36.72 13.42
N GLU A 56 12.01 -37.34 14.51
CA GLU A 56 11.19 -38.23 15.33
C GLU A 56 9.89 -37.53 15.78
N GLY A 57 8.75 -38.18 15.55
CA GLY A 57 7.42 -37.65 15.87
C GLY A 57 6.81 -36.70 14.84
N MET A 58 7.52 -36.37 13.75
CA MET A 58 6.99 -35.53 12.68
C MET A 58 6.39 -36.34 11.53
N ASN A 59 5.22 -35.93 11.05
CA ASN A 59 4.61 -36.49 9.85
C ASN A 59 5.51 -36.23 8.62
N LEU A 60 5.66 -37.23 7.75
CA LEU A 60 6.45 -37.10 6.52
C LEU A 60 5.96 -35.96 5.63
N ASP A 61 4.65 -35.75 5.53
CA ASP A 61 4.10 -34.67 4.71
C ASP A 61 4.37 -33.28 5.33
N ALA A 62 4.42 -33.19 6.66
CA ALA A 62 4.86 -31.99 7.36
C ALA A 62 6.33 -31.69 7.07
N TRP A 63 7.18 -32.72 7.01
CA TRP A 63 8.60 -32.56 6.67
C TRP A 63 8.81 -32.07 5.23
N LYS A 64 8.05 -32.61 4.27
CA LYS A 64 8.05 -32.11 2.88
C LYS A 64 7.56 -30.67 2.79
N LEU A 65 6.58 -30.30 3.59
CA LEU A 65 6.12 -28.91 3.67
C LEU A 65 7.19 -27.98 4.25
N VAL A 66 7.93 -28.41 5.28
CA VAL A 66 9.08 -27.67 5.80
C VAL A 66 10.12 -27.42 4.71
N ALA A 67 10.43 -28.42 3.89
CA ALA A 67 11.34 -28.26 2.75
C ALA A 67 10.84 -27.17 1.77
N LEU A 68 9.55 -27.18 1.42
CA LEU A 68 8.94 -26.13 0.59
C LEU A 68 8.99 -24.75 1.27
N ALA A 69 8.67 -24.68 2.57
CA ALA A 69 8.69 -23.43 3.32
C ALA A 69 10.09 -22.82 3.37
N VAL A 70 11.11 -23.65 3.59
CA VAL A 70 12.53 -23.22 3.58
C VAL A 70 12.92 -22.64 2.23
N TRP A 71 12.52 -23.30 1.13
CA TRP A 71 12.73 -22.75 -0.22
C TRP A 71 12.10 -21.35 -0.34
N MET A 72 10.81 -21.23 0.01
CA MET A 72 10.09 -19.97 -0.10
C MET A 72 10.71 -18.87 0.77
N VAL A 73 11.11 -19.18 2.01
CA VAL A 73 11.76 -18.22 2.92
C VAL A 73 13.08 -17.72 2.34
N ILE A 74 13.93 -18.62 1.82
CA ILE A 74 15.21 -18.22 1.21
C ILE A 74 14.97 -17.32 0.00
N TRP A 75 13.98 -17.65 -0.83
CA TRP A 75 13.64 -16.84 -2.01
C TRP A 75 13.01 -15.49 -1.66
N TRP A 76 12.16 -15.41 -0.63
CA TRP A 76 11.58 -14.15 -0.16
C TRP A 76 12.62 -13.25 0.50
N LEU A 77 13.45 -13.79 1.41
CA LEU A 77 14.48 -13.00 2.10
C LEU A 77 15.64 -12.60 1.18
N GLY A 78 15.99 -13.48 0.24
CA GLY A 78 17.04 -13.22 -0.74
C GLY A 78 16.57 -12.49 -2.00
N GLU A 79 15.26 -12.23 -2.12
CA GLU A 79 14.60 -11.70 -3.33
C GLU A 79 15.09 -12.39 -4.61
N ALA A 80 15.25 -13.72 -4.54
CA ALA A 80 15.83 -14.53 -5.62
C ALA A 80 15.05 -14.33 -6.94
N VAL A 81 13.73 -14.36 -6.82
CA VAL A 81 12.74 -14.05 -7.85
C VAL A 81 11.72 -13.04 -7.26
N PRO A 82 10.90 -12.37 -8.09
CA PRO A 82 9.87 -11.48 -7.57
C PRO A 82 9.01 -12.17 -6.50
N ILE A 83 8.72 -11.47 -5.40
CA ILE A 83 7.95 -12.01 -4.26
C ILE A 83 6.67 -12.77 -4.68
N PRO A 84 5.89 -12.29 -5.68
CA PRO A 84 4.71 -13.01 -6.17
C PRO A 84 5.02 -14.32 -6.89
N ALA A 85 6.18 -14.42 -7.56
CA ALA A 85 6.60 -15.64 -8.24
C ALA A 85 6.96 -16.74 -7.22
N THR A 86 7.67 -16.38 -6.14
CA THR A 86 7.88 -17.29 -5.01
C THR A 86 6.54 -17.73 -4.40
N ALA A 87 5.59 -16.79 -4.28
CA ALA A 87 4.27 -17.09 -3.75
C ALA A 87 3.47 -18.09 -4.58
N LEU A 88 3.79 -18.30 -5.87
CA LEU A 88 3.15 -19.32 -6.72
C LEU A 88 3.69 -20.73 -6.48
N LEU A 89 4.87 -20.91 -5.84
CA LEU A 89 5.50 -22.21 -5.63
C LEU A 89 4.60 -23.27 -4.98
N PRO A 90 3.71 -22.95 -4.02
CA PRO A 90 2.81 -23.94 -3.45
C PRO A 90 1.94 -24.67 -4.48
N ILE A 91 1.47 -23.98 -5.53
CA ILE A 91 0.55 -24.53 -6.53
C ILE A 91 1.11 -25.79 -7.21
N PRO A 92 2.32 -25.77 -7.80
CA PRO A 92 2.91 -26.97 -8.37
C PRO A 92 3.60 -27.85 -7.32
N MET A 93 4.22 -27.28 -6.28
CA MET A 93 5.10 -28.07 -5.40
C MET A 93 4.33 -28.91 -4.38
N MET A 94 3.23 -28.41 -3.80
CA MET A 94 2.47 -29.20 -2.82
C MET A 94 1.87 -30.47 -3.43
N PRO A 95 1.28 -30.46 -4.64
CA PRO A 95 0.84 -31.70 -5.30
C PRO A 95 2.01 -32.61 -5.67
N LEU A 96 3.14 -32.07 -6.14
CA LEU A 96 4.32 -32.87 -6.48
C LEU A 96 4.92 -33.58 -5.26
N PHE A 97 4.86 -32.95 -4.10
CA PHE A 97 5.30 -33.54 -2.84
C PHE A 97 4.24 -34.47 -2.22
N GLY A 98 3.04 -34.53 -2.80
CA GLY A 98 1.93 -35.32 -2.28
C GLY A 98 1.33 -34.76 -0.99
N ILE A 99 1.48 -33.45 -0.74
CA ILE A 99 1.00 -32.78 0.48
C ILE A 99 -0.49 -32.45 0.36
N LEU A 100 -0.89 -31.78 -0.73
CA LEU A 100 -2.26 -31.37 -1.01
C LEU A 100 -2.56 -31.45 -2.50
N GLU A 101 -3.81 -31.72 -2.86
CA GLU A 101 -4.27 -31.69 -4.24
C GLU A 101 -4.24 -30.26 -4.82
N MET A 102 -3.95 -30.14 -6.13
CA MET A 102 -3.87 -28.85 -6.83
C MET A 102 -5.11 -27.99 -6.65
N LYS A 103 -6.31 -28.59 -6.67
CA LYS A 103 -7.58 -27.87 -6.46
C LYS A 103 -7.64 -27.21 -5.08
N SER A 104 -7.23 -27.93 -4.04
CA SER A 104 -7.23 -27.44 -2.65
C SER A 104 -6.18 -26.33 -2.46
N VAL A 105 -5.01 -26.48 -3.09
CA VAL A 105 -3.97 -25.44 -3.03
C VAL A 105 -4.41 -24.18 -3.76
N ALA A 106 -4.93 -24.32 -4.98
CA ALA A 106 -5.40 -23.20 -5.81
C ALA A 106 -6.58 -22.45 -5.18
N ALA A 107 -7.44 -23.13 -4.41
CA ALA A 107 -8.55 -22.49 -3.70
C ALA A 107 -8.11 -21.37 -2.74
N ASN A 108 -6.90 -21.46 -2.16
CA ASN A 108 -6.35 -20.41 -1.29
C ASN A 108 -6.12 -19.08 -2.02
N TYR A 109 -5.87 -19.11 -3.33
CA TYR A 109 -5.70 -17.91 -4.17
C TYR A 109 -7.04 -17.26 -4.54
N GLY A 110 -8.15 -17.98 -4.33
CA GLY A 110 -9.51 -17.48 -4.49
C GLY A 110 -10.17 -17.05 -3.18
N HIS A 111 -9.40 -16.83 -2.11
CA HIS A 111 -9.95 -16.47 -0.80
C HIS A 111 -10.72 -15.13 -0.87
N PRO A 112 -11.92 -15.00 -0.27
CA PRO A 112 -12.76 -13.79 -0.38
C PRO A 112 -12.03 -12.48 -0.03
N LEU A 113 -11.17 -12.50 0.99
CA LEU A 113 -10.38 -11.33 1.35
C LEU A 113 -9.47 -10.87 0.20
N ILE A 114 -8.92 -11.75 -0.64
CA ILE A 114 -8.13 -11.32 -1.81
C ILE A 114 -8.98 -10.42 -2.74
N PHE A 115 -10.26 -10.75 -2.92
CA PHE A 115 -11.19 -9.93 -3.69
C PHE A 115 -11.60 -8.62 -2.98
N LEU A 116 -11.67 -8.61 -1.64
CA LEU A 116 -11.81 -7.37 -0.87
C LEU A 116 -10.66 -6.39 -1.17
N PHE A 117 -9.42 -6.89 -1.17
CA PHE A 117 -8.25 -6.07 -1.53
C PHE A 117 -8.27 -5.63 -2.98
N LEU A 118 -8.63 -6.52 -3.90
CA LEU A 118 -8.78 -6.16 -5.32
C LEU A 118 -9.76 -4.99 -5.49
N GLY A 119 -10.94 -5.06 -4.86
CA GLY A 119 -11.91 -3.95 -4.90
C GLY A 119 -11.37 -2.66 -4.29
N GLY A 120 -10.65 -2.76 -3.17
CA GLY A 120 -9.96 -1.62 -2.54
C GLY A 120 -8.89 -0.99 -3.45
N PHE A 121 -8.06 -1.80 -4.11
CA PHE A 121 -7.05 -1.31 -5.04
C PHE A 121 -7.66 -0.68 -6.29
N LEU A 122 -8.79 -1.20 -6.79
CA LEU A 122 -9.52 -0.61 -7.91
C LEU A 122 -10.13 0.74 -7.53
N LEU A 123 -10.66 0.89 -6.30
CA LEU A 123 -11.11 2.17 -5.76
C LEU A 123 -9.94 3.17 -5.67
N ALA A 124 -8.79 2.73 -5.15
CA ALA A 124 -7.59 3.54 -5.08
C ALA A 124 -7.07 3.95 -6.47
N ALA A 125 -7.05 3.03 -7.43
CA ALA A 125 -6.64 3.29 -8.81
C ALA A 125 -7.56 4.33 -9.48
N ALA A 126 -8.88 4.26 -9.26
CA ALA A 126 -9.80 5.28 -9.76
C ALA A 126 -9.54 6.65 -9.10
N MET A 127 -9.28 6.68 -7.79
CA MET A 127 -8.94 7.91 -7.07
C MET A 127 -7.63 8.53 -7.57
N GLN A 128 -6.65 7.68 -7.92
CA GLN A 128 -5.38 8.08 -8.50
C GLN A 128 -5.57 8.67 -9.90
N ARG A 129 -6.27 7.93 -10.78
CA ARG A 129 -6.56 8.33 -12.15
C ARG A 129 -7.14 9.74 -12.26
N TRP A 130 -8.08 10.08 -11.38
CA TRP A 130 -8.79 11.36 -11.44
C TRP A 130 -8.16 12.46 -10.58
N GLY A 131 -7.05 12.20 -9.87
CA GLY A 131 -6.42 13.22 -9.03
C GLY A 131 -7.19 13.55 -7.74
N LEU A 132 -8.25 12.82 -7.42
CA LEU A 132 -9.08 13.07 -6.23
C LEU A 132 -8.26 13.01 -4.93
N HIS A 133 -7.35 12.04 -4.83
CA HIS A 133 -6.39 11.89 -3.73
C HIS A 133 -5.55 13.16 -3.49
N LYS A 134 -5.04 13.81 -4.55
CA LYS A 134 -4.28 15.08 -4.45
C LYS A 134 -5.14 16.20 -3.88
N ARG A 135 -6.37 16.34 -4.36
CA ARG A 135 -7.33 17.36 -3.86
C ARG A 135 -7.63 17.16 -2.38
N ILE A 136 -7.88 15.91 -1.97
CA ILE A 136 -8.12 15.57 -0.56
C ILE A 136 -6.89 15.92 0.29
N ALA A 137 -5.70 15.52 -0.16
CA ALA A 137 -4.45 15.78 0.55
C ALA A 137 -4.25 17.28 0.81
N LEU A 138 -4.29 18.09 -0.25
CA LEU A 138 -4.02 19.52 -0.17
C LEU A 138 -5.07 20.25 0.66
N ASN A 139 -6.35 19.84 0.60
CA ASN A 139 -7.39 20.40 1.46
C ASN A 139 -7.14 20.10 2.94
N ILE A 140 -6.68 18.89 3.29
CA ILE A 140 -6.31 18.55 4.67
C ILE A 140 -5.13 19.41 5.12
N VAL A 141 -4.08 19.52 4.31
CA VAL A 141 -2.90 20.35 4.66
C VAL A 141 -3.30 21.82 4.86
N ASN A 142 -4.14 22.36 3.97
CA ASN A 142 -4.61 23.75 4.05
C ASN A 142 -5.47 24.01 5.32
N PHE A 143 -6.14 23.00 5.86
CA PHE A 143 -6.99 23.13 7.04
C PHE A 143 -6.22 23.21 8.38
N VAL A 144 -5.09 22.51 8.51
CA VAL A 144 -4.38 22.35 9.80
C VAL A 144 -3.63 23.63 10.26
N GLY A 145 -3.29 24.52 9.32
CA GLY A 145 -2.76 25.86 9.61
C GLY A 145 -1.34 26.13 9.09
N THR A 146 -0.81 27.32 9.40
CA THR A 146 0.36 27.90 8.71
C THR A 146 1.70 27.83 9.46
N GLY A 147 1.70 27.42 10.73
CA GLY A 147 2.93 27.27 11.49
C GLY A 147 3.79 26.07 11.03
N PRO A 148 5.12 26.08 11.22
CA PRO A 148 6.01 24.98 10.82
C PRO A 148 5.59 23.59 11.30
N GLY A 149 5.30 23.49 12.61
CA GLY A 149 4.82 22.24 13.18
C GLY A 149 3.45 21.84 12.63
N ASN A 150 2.58 22.82 12.32
CA ASN A 150 1.23 22.57 11.81
C ASN A 150 1.25 22.13 10.34
N ILE A 151 2.16 22.67 9.53
CA ILE A 151 2.36 22.21 8.15
C ILE A 151 2.82 20.76 8.18
N ILE A 152 3.84 20.42 8.98
CA ILE A 152 4.28 19.03 9.14
C ILE A 152 3.11 18.15 9.62
N ALA A 153 2.32 18.60 10.61
CA ALA A 153 1.12 17.88 11.05
C ALA A 153 0.10 17.69 9.92
N GLY A 154 -0.17 18.72 9.12
CA GLY A 154 -1.07 18.66 7.98
C GLY A 154 -0.64 17.63 6.96
N PHE A 155 0.65 17.62 6.60
CA PHE A 155 1.22 16.59 5.72
C PHE A 155 1.12 15.21 6.34
N MET A 156 1.46 15.06 7.62
CA MET A 156 1.38 13.77 8.34
C MET A 156 -0.05 13.24 8.39
N ILE A 157 -1.05 14.07 8.69
CA ILE A 157 -2.47 13.70 8.73
C ILE A 157 -2.98 13.33 7.33
N ALA A 158 -2.69 14.16 6.33
CA ALA A 158 -3.07 13.88 4.94
C ALA A 158 -2.45 12.55 4.45
N THR A 159 -1.16 12.35 4.73
CA THR A 159 -0.44 11.12 4.35
C THR A 159 -1.05 9.92 5.06
N ALA A 160 -1.24 9.97 6.37
CA ALA A 160 -1.80 8.85 7.12
C ALA A 160 -3.23 8.51 6.67
N PHE A 161 -4.06 9.53 6.43
CA PHE A 161 -5.42 9.33 5.93
C PHE A 161 -5.43 8.66 4.55
N LEU A 162 -4.62 9.13 3.61
CA LEU A 162 -4.55 8.56 2.26
C LEU A 162 -4.00 7.13 2.29
N SER A 163 -3.03 6.86 3.16
CA SER A 163 -2.43 5.53 3.32
C SER A 163 -3.37 4.47 3.90
N MET A 164 -4.51 4.88 4.49
CA MET A 164 -5.57 3.94 4.88
C MET A 164 -6.30 3.35 3.67
N TRP A 165 -6.22 3.97 2.49
CA TRP A 165 -7.02 3.59 1.33
C TRP A 165 -6.16 3.29 0.10
N ILE A 166 -5.00 3.93 0.02
CA ILE A 166 -4.02 3.83 -1.04
C ILE A 166 -2.79 3.12 -0.48
N SER A 167 -1.99 2.49 -1.33
CA SER A 167 -0.70 1.90 -0.90
C SER A 167 0.21 2.95 -0.23
N ASN A 168 0.93 2.53 0.81
CA ASN A 168 1.92 3.35 1.50
C ASN A 168 2.92 3.99 0.52
N THR A 169 3.47 3.21 -0.41
CA THR A 169 4.47 3.68 -1.39
C THR A 169 3.92 4.81 -2.28
N ALA A 170 2.76 4.62 -2.90
CA ALA A 170 2.16 5.65 -3.75
C ALA A 170 1.80 6.93 -2.95
N THR A 171 1.29 6.76 -1.73
CA THR A 171 0.98 7.88 -0.85
C THR A 171 2.24 8.67 -0.50
N THR A 172 3.34 7.98 -0.15
CA THR A 172 4.63 8.62 0.14
C THR A 172 5.17 9.37 -1.08
N ILE A 173 5.20 8.78 -2.27
CA ILE A 173 5.74 9.43 -3.48
C ILE A 173 4.99 10.72 -3.80
N MET A 174 3.65 10.68 -3.76
CA MET A 174 2.83 11.87 -3.98
C MET A 174 3.12 12.95 -2.94
N MET A 175 3.07 12.61 -1.66
CA MET A 175 3.25 13.58 -0.57
C MET A 175 4.68 14.10 -0.51
N PHE A 176 5.66 13.28 -0.91
CA PHE A 176 7.06 13.66 -1.07
C PHE A 176 7.22 14.77 -2.10
N ALA A 177 6.62 14.63 -3.29
CA ALA A 177 6.70 15.65 -4.34
C ALA A 177 6.13 17.00 -3.87
N VAL A 178 4.95 16.99 -3.25
CA VAL A 178 4.33 18.21 -2.69
C VAL A 178 5.16 18.77 -1.54
N GLY A 179 5.72 17.90 -0.69
CA GLY A 179 6.56 18.29 0.43
C GLY A 179 7.87 18.95 -0.01
N LEU A 180 8.48 18.48 -1.10
CA LEU A 180 9.65 19.11 -1.71
C LEU A 180 9.35 20.52 -2.20
N SER A 181 8.22 20.74 -2.89
CA SER A 181 7.81 22.09 -3.31
C SER A 181 7.70 23.07 -2.14
N VAL A 182 7.19 22.60 -0.99
CA VAL A 182 7.10 23.41 0.24
C VAL A 182 8.47 23.67 0.85
N ILE A 183 9.36 22.67 0.87
CA ILE A 183 10.74 22.83 1.36
C ILE A 183 11.50 23.84 0.49
N ASP A 184 11.38 23.74 -0.83
CA ASP A 184 12.06 24.64 -1.76
C ASP A 184 11.62 26.09 -1.55
N PHE A 185 10.32 26.34 -1.47
CA PHE A 185 9.78 27.67 -1.16
C PHE A 185 10.30 28.24 0.17
N ILE A 186 10.38 27.42 1.21
CA ILE A 186 10.90 27.85 2.51
C ILE A 186 12.40 28.13 2.43
N SER A 187 13.15 27.34 1.66
CA SER A 187 14.60 27.49 1.48
C SER A 187 14.97 28.82 0.81
N GLN A 188 14.14 29.29 -0.12
CA GLN A 188 14.34 30.58 -0.80
C GLN A 188 14.09 31.78 0.12
N LYS A 189 13.24 31.63 1.15
CA LYS A 189 12.84 32.72 2.06
C LYS A 189 13.59 32.72 3.40
N THR A 190 14.34 31.66 3.70
CA THR A 190 14.98 31.47 5.01
C THR A 190 16.49 31.36 4.86
N VAL A 191 17.23 32.30 5.45
CA VAL A 191 18.70 32.33 5.38
C VAL A 191 19.35 31.21 6.21
N ASP A 192 18.72 30.82 7.32
CA ASP A 192 19.25 29.78 8.21
C ASP A 192 19.05 28.37 7.61
N ARG A 193 20.13 27.85 7.01
CA ARG A 193 20.18 26.51 6.43
C ARG A 193 19.94 25.39 7.43
N LYS A 194 20.29 25.56 8.71
CA LYS A 194 20.09 24.54 9.74
C LYS A 194 18.61 24.38 10.05
N ILE A 195 17.88 25.50 10.14
CA ILE A 195 16.43 25.48 10.39
C ILE A 195 15.69 24.89 9.17
N VAL A 196 16.07 25.29 7.95
CA VAL A 196 15.51 24.72 6.71
C VAL A 196 15.76 23.21 6.64
N ARG A 197 16.98 22.75 6.97
CA ARG A 197 17.32 21.32 7.02
C ARG A 197 16.48 20.57 8.05
N ASN A 198 16.36 21.10 9.27
CA ASN A 198 15.55 20.47 10.32
C ASN A 198 14.09 20.33 9.89
N PHE A 199 13.52 21.38 9.30
CA PHE A 199 12.16 21.34 8.77
C PHE A 199 12.03 20.30 7.64
N GLY A 200 12.92 20.32 6.66
CA GLY A 200 12.86 19.39 5.54
C GLY A 200 12.99 17.93 5.96
N VAL A 201 13.96 17.62 6.84
CA VAL A 201 14.12 16.26 7.38
C VAL A 201 12.89 15.84 8.19
N ALA A 202 12.36 16.72 9.05
CA ALA A 202 11.17 16.43 9.83
C ALA A 202 9.94 16.19 8.95
N LEU A 203 9.76 16.97 7.87
CA LEU A 203 8.67 16.81 6.93
C LEU A 203 8.78 15.49 6.16
N MET A 204 9.96 15.20 5.60
CA MET A 204 10.18 13.98 4.80
C MET A 204 10.04 12.71 5.64
N LEU A 205 10.65 12.68 6.84
CA LEU A 205 10.47 11.57 7.78
C LEU A 205 9.03 11.49 8.30
N GLY A 206 8.39 12.65 8.52
CA GLY A 206 6.98 12.73 8.90
C GLY A 206 6.09 12.03 7.88
N ILE A 207 6.24 12.35 6.59
CA ILE A 207 5.53 11.69 5.49
C ILE A 207 5.82 10.18 5.48
N ALA A 208 7.09 9.77 5.55
CA ALA A 208 7.45 8.36 5.53
C ALA A 208 6.79 7.56 6.69
N TYR A 209 6.90 8.06 7.93
CA TYR A 209 6.29 7.41 9.08
C TYR A 209 4.78 7.47 9.06
N SER A 210 4.18 8.58 8.61
CA SER A 210 2.73 8.71 8.52
C SER A 210 2.12 7.76 7.51
N ALA A 211 2.79 7.47 6.39
CA ALA A 211 2.33 6.44 5.45
C ALA A 211 2.28 5.06 6.13
N SER A 212 3.36 4.67 6.82
CA SER A 212 3.39 3.39 7.56
C SER A 212 2.35 3.33 8.68
N ILE A 213 2.23 4.39 9.49
CA ILE A 213 1.24 4.46 10.57
C ILE A 213 -0.18 4.39 10.00
N GLY A 214 -0.48 5.22 8.98
CA GLY A 214 -1.79 5.27 8.34
C GLY A 214 -2.24 3.94 7.76
N GLY A 215 -1.32 3.17 7.16
CA GLY A 215 -1.62 1.85 6.60
C GLY A 215 -2.12 0.81 7.62
N VAL A 216 -1.90 1.03 8.93
CA VAL A 216 -2.44 0.17 10.00
C VAL A 216 -3.94 0.44 10.25
N GLY A 217 -4.44 1.61 9.87
CA GLY A 217 -5.78 2.09 10.23
C GLY A 217 -6.94 1.25 9.71
N THR A 218 -6.80 0.62 8.55
CA THR A 218 -7.85 -0.15 7.88
C THR A 218 -7.30 -1.48 7.37
N LEU A 219 -8.19 -2.43 7.03
CA LEU A 219 -7.77 -3.68 6.40
C LEU A 219 -6.99 -3.45 5.10
N ILE A 220 -7.46 -2.52 4.26
CA ILE A 220 -6.92 -2.31 2.90
C ILE A 220 -5.53 -1.63 2.92
N GLY A 221 -5.23 -0.85 3.96
CA GLY A 221 -4.06 0.03 3.99
C GLY A 221 -2.71 -0.68 3.78
N THR A 222 -2.53 -1.90 4.32
CA THR A 222 -1.28 -2.63 4.14
C THR A 222 -1.44 -4.17 4.07
N PRO A 223 -0.62 -4.88 3.28
CA PRO A 223 -0.75 -6.32 3.11
C PRO A 223 -0.71 -7.18 4.40
N PRO A 224 0.10 -6.85 5.42
CA PRO A 224 0.08 -7.57 6.69
C PRO A 224 -1.29 -7.62 7.38
N ASN A 225 -2.11 -6.56 7.26
CA ASN A 225 -3.46 -6.53 7.86
C ASN A 225 -4.36 -7.59 7.21
N ALA A 226 -4.28 -7.69 5.87
CA ALA A 226 -4.95 -8.71 5.07
C ALA A 226 -4.61 -10.12 5.53
N LEU A 227 -3.30 -10.37 5.63
CA LEU A 227 -2.75 -11.68 5.97
C LEU A 227 -3.23 -12.09 7.36
N LEU A 228 -3.18 -11.19 8.34
CA LEU A 228 -3.68 -11.48 9.67
C LEU A 228 -5.19 -11.80 9.66
N ALA A 229 -6.01 -10.97 9.02
CA ALA A 229 -7.46 -11.19 8.95
C ALA A 229 -7.80 -12.53 8.27
N SER A 230 -7.12 -12.84 7.17
CA SER A 230 -7.33 -14.10 6.43
C SER A 230 -6.84 -15.34 7.19
N PHE A 231 -5.72 -15.20 7.90
CA PHE A 231 -5.17 -16.25 8.73
C PHE A 231 -6.09 -16.57 9.91
N LEU A 232 -6.60 -15.55 10.61
CA LEU A 232 -7.54 -15.71 11.71
C LEU A 232 -8.86 -16.34 11.26
N GLN A 233 -9.38 -15.94 10.10
CA GLN A 233 -10.55 -16.56 9.51
C GLN A 233 -10.32 -18.03 9.16
N SER A 234 -9.21 -18.35 8.49
CA SER A 234 -8.95 -19.71 7.98
C SER A 234 -8.55 -20.71 9.08
N ASN A 235 -7.88 -20.24 10.13
CA ASN A 235 -7.29 -21.12 11.15
C ASN A 235 -8.07 -21.14 12.47
N TYR A 236 -8.69 -20.03 12.84
CA TYR A 236 -9.39 -19.89 14.12
C TYR A 236 -10.89 -19.60 13.98
N ASP A 237 -11.41 -19.53 12.75
CA ASP A 237 -12.80 -19.13 12.45
C ASP A 237 -13.19 -17.75 13.02
N ILE A 238 -12.17 -16.91 13.27
CA ILE A 238 -12.36 -15.53 13.76
C ILE A 238 -12.48 -14.62 12.56
N GLN A 239 -13.69 -14.15 12.28
CA GLN A 239 -13.96 -13.20 11.22
C GLN A 239 -13.76 -11.78 11.74
N ILE A 240 -12.71 -11.11 11.25
CA ILE A 240 -12.53 -9.67 11.48
C ILE A 240 -13.07 -8.92 10.27
N ASP A 241 -14.24 -8.33 10.43
CA ASP A 241 -14.81 -7.46 9.40
C ASP A 241 -14.13 -6.09 9.36
N PHE A 242 -14.39 -5.34 8.30
CA PHE A 242 -13.74 -4.05 8.04
C PHE A 242 -13.93 -3.07 9.19
N PHE A 243 -15.15 -2.97 9.73
CA PHE A 243 -15.46 -2.07 10.83
C PHE A 243 -14.76 -2.47 12.13
N THR A 244 -14.74 -3.76 12.46
CA THR A 244 -14.05 -4.30 13.64
C THR A 244 -12.55 -4.02 13.57
N TRP A 245 -11.93 -4.15 12.39
CA TRP A 245 -10.54 -3.77 12.21
C TRP A 245 -10.33 -2.28 12.47
N MET A 246 -11.20 -1.41 11.95
CA MET A 246 -11.07 0.04 12.16
C MET A 246 -11.15 0.42 13.65
N LEU A 247 -11.97 -0.28 14.44
CA LEU A 247 -12.03 -0.08 15.90
C LEU A 247 -10.71 -0.40 16.61
N LEU A 248 -9.84 -1.21 16.01
CA LEU A 248 -8.50 -1.50 16.51
C LEU A 248 -7.44 -0.58 15.87
N GLY A 249 -7.42 -0.48 14.55
CA GLY A 249 -6.40 0.21 13.77
C GLY A 249 -6.46 1.74 13.89
N VAL A 250 -7.64 2.34 13.78
CA VAL A 250 -7.79 3.81 13.81
C VAL A 250 -7.33 4.39 15.16
N PRO A 251 -7.68 3.83 16.33
CA PRO A 251 -7.14 4.30 17.60
C PRO A 251 -5.60 4.27 17.67
N ILE A 252 -4.96 3.23 17.12
CA ILE A 252 -3.49 3.14 17.05
C ILE A 252 -2.94 4.31 16.22
N VAL A 253 -3.54 4.61 15.05
CA VAL A 253 -3.14 5.75 14.22
C VAL A 253 -3.31 7.08 14.95
N VAL A 254 -4.45 7.28 15.62
CA VAL A 254 -4.77 8.51 16.36
C VAL A 254 -3.78 8.75 17.50
N VAL A 255 -3.19 7.71 18.10
CA VAL A 255 -2.18 7.84 19.16
C VAL A 255 -0.77 7.96 18.58
N MET A 256 -0.38 7.09 17.64
CA MET A 256 0.98 7.05 17.11
C MET A 256 1.32 8.29 16.28
N LEU A 257 0.35 8.84 15.54
CA LEU A 257 0.60 9.98 14.66
C LEU A 257 0.98 11.25 15.43
N PRO A 258 0.26 11.69 16.49
CA PRO A 258 0.71 12.78 17.35
C PRO A 258 2.04 12.51 18.06
N VAL A 259 2.29 11.27 18.50
CA VAL A 259 3.57 10.90 19.13
C VAL A 259 4.72 11.08 18.17
N ALA A 260 4.61 10.55 16.94
CA ALA A 260 5.61 10.71 15.90
C ALA A 260 5.82 12.19 15.54
N TRP A 261 4.73 12.95 15.42
CA TRP A 261 4.77 14.38 15.13
C TRP A 261 5.49 15.17 16.23
N LEU A 262 5.18 14.93 17.50
CA LEU A 262 5.83 15.59 18.64
C LEU A 262 7.32 15.23 18.72
N MET A 263 7.66 13.96 18.52
CA MET A 263 9.05 13.50 18.52
C MET A 263 9.86 14.18 17.42
N LEU A 264 9.35 14.19 16.18
CA LEU A 264 10.04 14.80 15.06
C LEU A 264 10.18 16.32 15.22
N THR A 265 9.09 17.02 15.54
CA THR A 265 9.04 18.49 15.49
C THR A 265 9.56 19.19 16.75
N ARG A 266 9.63 18.49 17.89
CA ARG A 266 10.03 19.09 19.17
C ARG A 266 11.28 18.49 19.82
N VAL A 267 11.57 17.22 19.58
CA VAL A 267 12.69 16.53 20.24
C VAL A 267 13.86 16.37 19.28
N VAL A 268 13.66 15.73 18.14
CA VAL A 268 14.74 15.35 17.23
C VAL A 268 15.12 16.51 16.30
N PHE A 269 14.13 17.15 15.67
CA PHE A 269 14.33 18.23 14.71
C PHE A 269 13.46 19.45 15.10
N PRO A 270 13.86 20.22 16.12
CA PRO A 270 13.06 21.36 16.58
C PRO A 270 12.85 22.39 15.47
N VAL A 271 11.58 22.72 15.19
CA VAL A 271 11.15 23.68 14.15
C VAL A 271 10.52 24.97 14.69
N LYS A 272 10.56 25.20 16.02
CA LYS A 272 9.90 26.33 16.69
C LYS A 272 10.36 27.71 16.22
N GLU A 273 11.61 27.84 15.80
CA GLU A 273 12.21 29.13 15.43
C GLU A 273 11.95 29.52 13.97
N LEU A 274 11.36 28.62 13.17
CA LEU A 274 11.10 28.89 11.77
C LEU A 274 9.89 29.84 11.63
N LYS A 275 10.16 31.07 11.21
CA LYS A 275 9.11 32.00 10.75
C LYS A 275 8.78 31.67 9.31
N ILE A 276 7.89 30.70 9.15
CA ILE A 276 7.27 30.46 7.86
C ILE A 276 6.38 31.66 7.58
N GLY A 277 6.67 32.40 6.51
CA GLY A 277 5.76 33.43 6.00
C GLY A 277 4.47 32.79 5.48
N ASP A 278 3.97 33.24 4.34
CA ASP A 278 2.77 32.64 3.73
C ASP A 278 3.10 31.34 2.96
N ALA A 279 3.54 30.26 3.64
CA ALA A 279 3.66 28.94 2.99
C ALA A 279 2.29 28.34 2.65
N SER A 280 1.21 28.85 3.24
CA SER A 280 -0.14 28.57 2.74
C SER A 280 -0.33 29.06 1.30
N GLY A 281 0.45 30.04 0.83
CA GLY A 281 0.46 30.48 -0.55
C GLY A 281 0.78 29.34 -1.53
N VAL A 282 1.81 28.53 -1.25
CA VAL A 282 2.20 27.39 -2.11
C VAL A 282 1.07 26.35 -2.18
N ILE A 283 0.48 25.99 -1.03
CA ILE A 283 -0.61 25.01 -0.99
C ILE A 283 -1.86 25.54 -1.70
N LYS A 284 -2.15 26.84 -1.56
CA LYS A 284 -3.26 27.49 -2.27
C LYS A 284 -3.00 27.56 -3.77
N GLU A 285 -1.77 27.79 -4.19
CA GLU A 285 -1.37 27.79 -5.59
C GLU A 285 -1.57 26.40 -6.20
N GLU A 286 -1.08 25.34 -5.53
CA GLU A 286 -1.30 23.93 -5.91
C GLU A 286 -2.81 23.59 -5.96
N LEU A 287 -3.60 24.01 -4.97
CA LEU A 287 -5.05 23.83 -4.97
C LEU A 287 -5.73 24.57 -6.12
N SER A 288 -5.26 25.78 -6.45
CA SER A 288 -5.81 26.57 -7.55
C SER A 288 -5.45 25.98 -8.91
N ALA A 289 -4.27 25.38 -9.04
CA ALA A 289 -3.81 24.69 -10.24
C ALA A 289 -4.66 23.45 -10.56
N LEU A 290 -5.22 22.78 -9.54
CA LEU A 290 -6.18 21.68 -9.74
C LEU A 290 -7.53 22.12 -10.32
N GLY A 291 -7.83 23.42 -10.30
CA GLY A 291 -9.09 23.96 -10.81
C GLY A 291 -10.35 23.39 -10.12
N LYS A 292 -11.48 23.48 -10.83
CA LYS A 292 -12.78 22.95 -10.35
C LYS A 292 -12.79 21.43 -10.35
N MET A 293 -13.55 20.85 -9.43
CA MET A 293 -13.72 19.40 -9.32
C MET A 293 -14.24 18.83 -10.64
N SER A 294 -13.51 17.85 -11.19
CA SER A 294 -13.92 17.21 -12.44
C SER A 294 -15.07 16.23 -12.20
N ARG A 295 -15.85 15.91 -13.24
CA ARG A 295 -16.91 14.89 -13.15
C ARG A 295 -16.37 13.52 -12.69
N GLY A 296 -15.14 13.20 -13.06
CA GLY A 296 -14.47 11.97 -12.64
C GLY A 296 -14.12 11.98 -11.15
N GLU A 297 -13.56 13.10 -10.65
CA GLU A 297 -13.32 13.27 -9.21
C GLU A 297 -14.62 13.13 -8.40
N GLU A 298 -15.71 13.77 -8.86
CA GLU A 298 -17.01 13.72 -8.20
C GLU A 298 -17.58 12.29 -8.18
N SER A 299 -17.55 11.61 -9.32
CA SER A 299 -18.06 10.24 -9.45
C SER A 299 -17.29 9.27 -8.55
N VAL A 300 -15.95 9.36 -8.53
CA VAL A 300 -15.13 8.52 -7.64
C VAL A 300 -15.39 8.85 -6.18
N ALA A 301 -15.54 10.12 -5.82
CA ALA A 301 -15.85 10.52 -4.44
C ALA A 301 -17.19 9.94 -3.97
N ILE A 302 -18.22 9.94 -4.83
CA ILE A 302 -19.53 9.34 -4.53
C ILE A 302 -19.40 7.83 -4.30
N VAL A 303 -18.73 7.11 -5.21
CA VAL A 303 -18.58 5.65 -5.09
C VAL A 303 -17.72 5.28 -3.88
N PHE A 304 -16.64 6.02 -3.64
CA PHE A 304 -15.79 5.82 -2.48
C PHE A 304 -16.54 6.06 -1.15
N ALA A 305 -17.29 7.15 -1.05
CA ALA A 305 -18.12 7.42 0.12
C ALA A 305 -19.20 6.35 0.31
N GLY A 306 -19.82 5.89 -0.78
CA GLY A 306 -20.77 4.78 -0.76
C GLY A 306 -20.15 3.47 -0.25
N ALA A 307 -18.95 3.12 -0.69
CA ALA A 307 -18.22 1.94 -0.22
C ALA A 307 -17.86 2.06 1.27
N ALA A 308 -17.34 3.22 1.70
CA ALA A 308 -17.00 3.48 3.09
C ALA A 308 -18.21 3.38 4.03
N LEU A 309 -19.34 4.00 3.63
CA LEU A 309 -20.61 3.87 4.37
C LEU A 309 -21.11 2.43 4.35
N GLY A 310 -20.97 1.72 3.22
CA GLY A 310 -21.30 0.30 3.10
C GLY A 310 -20.55 -0.56 4.10
N TRP A 311 -19.23 -0.35 4.27
CA TRP A 311 -18.44 -1.07 5.27
C TRP A 311 -18.81 -0.70 6.70
N ILE A 312 -18.99 0.59 7.01
CA ILE A 312 -19.31 1.05 8.37
C ILE A 312 -20.69 0.57 8.81
N PHE A 313 -21.68 0.65 7.93
CA PHE A 313 -23.08 0.31 8.23
C PHE A 313 -23.47 -1.10 7.77
N ARG A 314 -22.49 -1.94 7.40
CA ARG A 314 -22.75 -3.28 6.85
C ARG A 314 -23.71 -4.09 7.72
N SER A 315 -23.43 -4.16 9.02
CA SER A 315 -24.24 -4.95 9.97
C SER A 315 -25.70 -4.48 10.01
N GLN A 316 -25.91 -3.17 10.00
CA GLN A 316 -27.23 -2.54 9.99
C GLN A 316 -27.96 -2.78 8.66
N ILE A 317 -27.26 -2.70 7.53
CA ILE A 317 -27.82 -2.98 6.20
C ILE A 317 -28.27 -4.44 6.12
N VAL A 318 -27.44 -5.39 6.56
CA VAL A 318 -27.79 -6.83 6.60
C VAL A 318 -28.99 -7.06 7.52
N GLY A 319 -29.00 -6.44 8.71
CA GLY A 319 -30.13 -6.56 9.65
C GLY A 319 -31.45 -6.02 9.11
N LEU A 320 -31.42 -4.95 8.31
CA LEU A 320 -32.63 -4.35 7.71
C LEU A 320 -33.10 -5.06 6.44
N THR A 321 -32.18 -5.53 5.60
CA THR A 321 -32.51 -6.07 4.26
C THR A 321 -32.61 -7.59 4.23
N GLY A 322 -31.99 -8.29 5.18
CA GLY A 322 -31.83 -9.75 5.15
C GLY A 322 -30.89 -10.25 4.04
N LEU A 323 -30.23 -9.35 3.31
CA LEU A 323 -29.32 -9.73 2.22
C LEU A 323 -27.97 -10.20 2.79
N PRO A 324 -27.35 -11.26 2.22
CA PRO A 324 -26.07 -11.79 2.68
C PRO A 324 -24.89 -10.94 2.21
N ILE A 325 -24.84 -9.67 2.62
CA ILE A 325 -23.78 -8.72 2.23
C ILE A 325 -22.54 -8.92 3.11
N ASN A 326 -21.39 -9.05 2.45
CA ASN A 326 -20.07 -9.10 3.10
C ASN A 326 -19.15 -7.98 2.59
N ASP A 327 -18.04 -7.74 3.29
CA ASP A 327 -17.11 -6.64 2.94
C ASP A 327 -16.55 -6.80 1.53
N THR A 328 -16.30 -8.03 1.11
CA THR A 328 -15.83 -8.37 -0.25
C THR A 328 -16.84 -7.93 -1.30
N SER A 329 -18.13 -8.21 -1.08
CA SER A 329 -19.20 -7.81 -2.00
C SER A 329 -19.31 -6.30 -2.14
N ILE A 330 -19.15 -5.54 -1.04
CA ILE A 330 -19.16 -4.07 -1.07
C ILE A 330 -18.03 -3.56 -1.96
N ALA A 331 -16.82 -4.09 -1.77
CA ALA A 331 -15.64 -3.68 -2.52
C ALA A 331 -15.76 -3.99 -4.03
N ILE A 332 -16.20 -5.19 -4.38
CA ILE A 332 -16.35 -5.62 -5.78
C ILE A 332 -17.50 -4.90 -6.47
N VAL A 333 -18.62 -4.65 -5.78
CA VAL A 333 -19.71 -3.82 -6.32
C VAL A 333 -19.23 -2.41 -6.58
N ALA A 334 -18.51 -1.78 -5.64
CA ALA A 334 -17.98 -0.44 -5.83
C ALA A 334 -17.02 -0.37 -7.03
N ALA A 335 -16.11 -1.33 -7.16
CA ALA A 335 -15.21 -1.43 -8.32
C ALA A 335 -15.98 -1.62 -9.64
N THR A 336 -17.00 -2.48 -9.65
CA THR A 336 -17.84 -2.73 -10.82
C THR A 336 -18.62 -1.48 -11.23
N VAL A 337 -19.16 -0.74 -10.25
CA VAL A 337 -19.82 0.54 -10.48
C VAL A 337 -18.86 1.53 -11.13
N LEU A 338 -17.60 1.60 -10.69
CA LEU A 338 -16.60 2.49 -11.31
C LEU A 338 -16.32 2.14 -12.78
N PHE A 339 -16.24 0.85 -13.13
CA PHE A 339 -16.14 0.41 -14.53
C PHE A 339 -17.39 0.75 -15.35
N ALA A 340 -18.57 0.74 -14.71
CA ALA A 340 -19.84 0.99 -15.37
C ALA A 340 -20.26 2.48 -15.37
N TRP A 341 -19.53 3.37 -14.68
CA TRP A 341 -19.90 4.77 -14.52
C TRP A 341 -19.32 5.65 -15.63
N PRO A 342 -20.14 6.19 -16.57
CA PRO A 342 -19.64 7.00 -17.67
C PRO A 342 -19.31 8.43 -17.20
N ILE A 343 -18.13 8.93 -17.55
CA ILE A 343 -17.70 10.32 -17.29
C ILE A 343 -17.91 11.21 -18.52
N SER A 344 -17.55 10.71 -19.70
CA SER A 344 -17.80 11.38 -20.98
C SER A 344 -18.27 10.37 -22.01
N ARG A 345 -19.55 10.49 -22.41
CA ARG A 345 -20.16 9.62 -23.43
C ARG A 345 -19.51 9.81 -24.80
N GLU A 346 -19.19 11.05 -25.15
CA GLU A 346 -18.54 11.38 -26.44
C GLU A 346 -17.14 10.79 -26.57
N LYS A 347 -16.39 10.73 -25.46
CA LYS A 347 -15.02 10.19 -25.42
C LYS A 347 -14.95 8.71 -25.01
N GLY A 348 -16.08 8.07 -24.71
CA GLY A 348 -16.12 6.70 -24.19
C GLY A 348 -15.37 6.53 -22.85
N GLN A 349 -15.25 7.60 -22.05
CA GLN A 349 -14.47 7.58 -20.80
C GLN A 349 -15.34 7.19 -19.61
N PHE A 350 -14.87 6.22 -18.83
CA PHE A 350 -15.50 5.74 -17.60
C PHE A 350 -14.67 6.13 -16.37
N ALA A 351 -15.25 6.00 -15.18
CA ALA A 351 -14.56 6.34 -13.93
C ALA A 351 -13.33 5.43 -13.72
N LEU A 352 -13.41 4.17 -14.13
CA LEU A 352 -12.29 3.23 -14.15
C LEU A 352 -12.24 2.48 -15.49
N ASP A 353 -11.03 2.18 -15.96
CA ASP A 353 -10.79 1.33 -17.12
C ASP A 353 -9.67 0.33 -16.83
N TRP A 354 -9.46 -0.59 -17.78
CA TRP A 354 -8.43 -1.62 -17.63
C TRP A 354 -7.01 -1.05 -17.67
N GLU A 355 -6.80 0.09 -18.33
CA GLU A 355 -5.50 0.75 -18.31
C GLU A 355 -5.11 1.17 -16.89
N ALA A 356 -6.02 1.81 -16.16
CA ALA A 356 -5.80 2.14 -14.75
C ALA A 356 -5.74 0.88 -13.86
N ALA A 357 -6.54 -0.15 -14.15
CA ALA A 357 -6.54 -1.39 -13.38
C ALA A 357 -5.27 -2.24 -13.57
N ARG A 358 -4.49 -2.06 -14.64
CA ARG A 358 -3.17 -2.69 -14.80
C ARG A 358 -2.18 -2.27 -13.71
N ASN A 359 -2.32 -1.05 -13.20
CA ASN A 359 -1.43 -0.49 -12.17
C ASN A 359 -1.77 -0.97 -10.75
N VAL A 360 -2.82 -1.80 -10.60
CA VAL A 360 -3.15 -2.44 -9.32
C VAL A 360 -2.02 -3.39 -8.89
N PRO A 361 -1.69 -3.49 -7.59
CA PRO A 361 -0.66 -4.41 -7.08
C PRO A 361 -1.04 -5.91 -7.16
N TRP A 362 -1.19 -6.46 -8.36
CA TRP A 362 -1.56 -7.88 -8.59
C TRP A 362 -0.64 -8.86 -7.87
N GLY A 363 0.65 -8.52 -7.77
CA GLY A 363 1.63 -9.33 -7.04
C GLY A 363 1.30 -9.52 -5.55
N VAL A 364 0.71 -8.51 -4.90
CA VAL A 364 0.29 -8.59 -3.50
C VAL A 364 -0.85 -9.59 -3.33
N LEU A 365 -1.78 -9.63 -4.28
CA LEU A 365 -2.90 -10.59 -4.27
C LEU A 365 -2.40 -12.03 -4.38
N LEU A 366 -1.40 -12.28 -5.24
CA LEU A 366 -0.75 -13.59 -5.37
C LEU A 366 0.03 -13.97 -4.09
N LEU A 367 0.70 -13.00 -3.46
CA LEU A 367 1.40 -13.20 -2.20
C LEU A 367 0.46 -13.72 -1.10
N PHE A 368 -0.76 -13.17 -1.01
CA PHE A 368 -1.77 -13.66 -0.06
C PHE A 368 -2.15 -15.11 -0.33
N GLY A 369 -2.40 -15.47 -1.59
CA GLY A 369 -2.70 -16.84 -1.96
C GLY A 369 -1.59 -17.82 -1.58
N GLY A 370 -0.32 -17.45 -1.81
CA GLY A 370 0.84 -18.26 -1.43
C GLY A 370 1.00 -18.42 0.08
N GLY A 371 0.80 -17.33 0.84
CA GLY A 371 0.85 -17.36 2.31
C GLY A 371 -0.27 -18.21 2.92
N LEU A 372 -1.49 -18.09 2.38
CA LEU A 372 -2.64 -18.92 2.79
C LEU A 372 -2.46 -20.38 2.41
N ALA A 373 -1.88 -20.68 1.24
CA ALA A 373 -1.54 -22.04 0.85
C ALA A 373 -0.54 -22.68 1.82
N LEU A 374 0.51 -21.96 2.22
CA LEU A 374 1.45 -22.44 3.24
C LEU A 374 0.75 -22.70 4.59
N ALA A 375 -0.05 -21.75 5.08
CA ALA A 375 -0.79 -21.90 6.33
C ALA A 375 -1.75 -23.09 6.29
N GLY A 376 -2.49 -23.26 5.18
CA GLY A 376 -3.35 -24.41 4.95
C GLY A 376 -2.57 -25.73 4.89
N GLY A 377 -1.37 -25.73 4.31
CA GLY A 377 -0.43 -26.85 4.37
C GLY A 377 -0.12 -27.25 5.81
N PHE A 378 0.33 -26.31 6.64
CA PHE A 378 0.71 -26.59 8.02
C PHE A 378 -0.45 -27.18 8.81
N LYS A 379 -1.65 -26.58 8.70
CA LYS A 379 -2.87 -27.06 9.36
C LYS A 379 -3.23 -28.50 8.98
N ASN A 380 -2.99 -28.92 7.73
CA ASN A 380 -3.32 -30.27 7.28
C ASN A 380 -2.27 -31.31 7.67
N THR A 381 -1.00 -30.93 7.72
CA THR A 381 0.09 -31.89 7.95
C THR A 381 0.41 -32.14 9.42
N GLY A 382 -0.04 -31.25 10.32
CA GLY A 382 0.24 -31.30 11.76
C GLY A 382 1.26 -30.26 12.17
#